data_AF-A0A351MTU0-F1
#
_entry.id   AF-A0A351MTU0-F1
#
_cell.length_a   1.000
_cell.length_b   1.000
_cell.length_c   1.000
_cell.angle_alpha   90.00
_cell.angle_beta   90.00
_cell.angle_gamma   90.00
#
_symmetry.space_group_name_H-M   'P 1'
#
loop_
_entity.id
_entity.type
_entity.pdbx_description
1 polymer ?
#
loop_
_entity_poly.entity_id
_entity_poly.type
_entity_poly.pdbx_seq_one_letter_code
_entity_poly.pdbx_strand_id
1 'polypeptide(L)' 'SRYLFICNSVGVPTTFRVTGFPAHGLAAENAFDGKVMALPAAGQPLELKLGPWEVFAVKLSAAPVSK' A
#
# COMPACT_ATOMS: atom_id res chain seq x y z
N SER A 1 -14.89 4.53 1.12
CA SER A 1 -13.48 4.06 1.27
C SER A 1 -12.54 5.09 0.69
N ARG A 2 -11.34 5.25 1.26
CA ARG A 2 -10.28 6.11 0.69
C ARG A 2 -9.21 5.23 0.07
N TYR A 3 -8.68 5.65 -1.07
CA TYR A 3 -7.67 4.93 -1.82
C TYR A 3 -6.47 5.83 -2.08
N LEU A 4 -5.27 5.26 -1.97
CA LEU A 4 -4.04 5.83 -2.51
C LEU A 4 -3.68 5.04 -3.78
N PHE A 5 -3.62 5.72 -4.91
CA PHE A 5 -3.14 5.14 -6.17
C PHE A 5 -1.68 5.50 -6.36
N ILE A 6 -0.85 4.49 -6.65
CA ILE A 6 0.56 4.64 -6.98
C ILE A 6 0.74 4.05 -8.37
N CYS A 7 1.23 4.86 -9.29
CA CYS A 7 1.47 4.47 -10.67
C CYS A 7 2.96 4.53 -10.96
N ASN A 8 3.53 3.42 -11.43
CA ASN A 8 4.86 3.43 -12.00
C ASN A 8 4.79 3.80 -13.48
N SER A 9 4.88 5.08 -13.81
CA SER A 9 4.92 5.55 -15.20
C SER A 9 6.31 5.42 -15.84
N VAL A 10 7.13 4.46 -15.40
CA VAL A 10 8.47 4.23 -15.95
C VAL A 10 8.55 2.81 -16.49
N GLY A 11 9.34 2.62 -17.55
CA GLY A 11 9.57 1.33 -18.21
C GLY A 11 10.43 0.32 -17.43
N VAL A 12 10.72 0.57 -16.15
CA VAL A 12 11.53 -0.31 -15.29
C VAL A 12 10.86 -0.49 -13.93
N PRO A 13 11.09 -1.63 -13.23
CA PRO A 13 10.58 -1.83 -11.88
C PRO A 13 11.08 -0.75 -10.91
N THR A 14 10.19 -0.20 -10.11
CA THR A 14 10.50 0.90 -9.19
C THR A 14 9.96 0.60 -7.79
N THR A 15 10.77 0.87 -6.78
CA THR A 15 10.34 0.82 -5.37
C THR A 15 9.86 2.20 -4.96
N PHE A 16 8.61 2.27 -4.49
CA PHE A 16 7.99 3.45 -3.90
C PHE A 16 8.05 3.34 -2.39
N ARG A 17 8.45 4.43 -1.73
CA ARG A 17 8.49 4.55 -0.27
C ARG A 17 7.49 5.61 0.17
N VAL A 18 6.37 5.18 0.74
CA VAL A 18 5.30 6.07 1.22
C VAL A 18 5.50 6.31 2.70
N THR A 19 5.82 7.55 3.07
CA THR A 19 6.00 8.00 4.46
C THR A 19 4.73 8.66 5.00
N GLY A 20 4.60 8.75 6.33
CA GLY A 20 3.41 9.34 6.96
C GLY A 20 2.14 8.51 6.80
N PHE A 21 2.28 7.25 6.37
CA PHE A 21 1.14 6.36 6.17
C PHE A 21 0.53 5.99 7.53
N PRO A 22 -0.80 6.10 7.71
CA PRO A 22 -1.43 5.82 9.00
C PRO A 22 -1.35 4.30 9.29
N ALA A 23 -0.45 3.92 10.20
CA ALA A 23 -0.14 2.52 10.51
C ALA A 23 -0.83 1.98 11.77
N HIS A 24 -1.51 2.82 12.56
CA HIS A 24 -2.13 2.38 13.81
C HIS A 24 -3.48 1.70 13.58
N GLY A 25 -3.50 0.37 13.68
CA GLY A 25 -4.72 -0.44 13.72
C GLY A 25 -5.47 -0.56 12.38
N LEU A 26 -4.82 -0.22 11.27
CA LEU A 26 -5.36 -0.33 9.92
C LEU A 26 -4.70 -1.51 9.18
N ALA A 27 -5.40 -2.03 8.17
CA ALA A 27 -4.82 -2.93 7.17
C ALA A 27 -4.83 -2.24 5.80
N ALA A 28 -3.80 -2.51 5.00
CA ALA A 28 -3.79 -2.19 3.58
C ALA A 28 -4.30 -3.38 2.78
N GLU A 29 -5.14 -3.13 1.81
CA GLU A 29 -5.60 -4.12 0.84
C GLU A 29 -5.33 -3.56 -0.54
N ASN A 30 -4.77 -4.38 -1.44
CA ASN A 30 -4.72 -4.03 -2.85
C ASN A 30 -6.16 -4.06 -3.39
N ALA A 31 -6.65 -2.91 -3.86
CA ALA A 31 -8.02 -2.79 -4.33
C ALA A 31 -8.29 -3.53 -5.65
N PHE A 32 -7.24 -3.93 -6.39
CA PHE A 32 -7.40 -4.63 -7.67
C PHE A 32 -7.56 -6.14 -7.52
N ASP A 33 -6.87 -6.77 -6.57
CA ASP A 33 -6.85 -8.23 -6.39
C ASP A 33 -7.31 -8.69 -4.97
N GLY A 34 -7.62 -7.75 -4.07
CA GLY A 34 -8.06 -8.02 -2.71
C GLY A 34 -6.96 -8.52 -1.77
N LYS A 35 -5.70 -8.55 -2.22
CA LYS A 35 -4.59 -9.05 -1.41
C LYS A 35 -4.33 -8.11 -0.23
N VAL A 36 -4.42 -8.66 0.98
CA VAL A 36 -4.09 -7.93 2.21
C VAL A 36 -2.57 -7.84 2.35
N MET A 37 -2.10 -6.63 2.66
CA MET A 37 -0.72 -6.34 2.98
C MET A 37 -0.62 -5.94 4.45
N ALA A 38 0.36 -6.52 5.15
CA ALA A 38 0.70 -6.06 6.48
C ALA A 38 1.19 -4.62 6.39
N LEU A 39 0.61 -3.74 7.21
CA LEU A 39 1.17 -2.41 7.36
C LEU A 39 2.47 -2.50 8.15
N PRO A 40 3.47 -1.66 7.80
CA PRO A 40 4.68 -1.54 8.60
C PRO A 40 4.33 -0.99 10.00
N ALA A 41 5.23 -1.17 10.96
CA ALA A 41 5.04 -0.65 12.31
C ALA A 41 4.82 0.88 12.29
N ALA A 42 4.18 1.40 13.34
CA ALA A 42 3.96 2.84 13.48
C ALA A 42 5.26 3.64 13.28
N GLY A 43 5.22 4.62 12.38
CA GLY A 43 6.37 5.46 12.03
C GLY A 43 7.30 4.88 10.97
N GLN A 44 7.10 3.63 10.53
CA GLN A 44 7.85 3.03 9.41
C GLN A 44 7.14 3.29 8.07
N PRO A 45 7.91 3.45 6.97
CA PRO A 45 7.35 3.69 5.65
C PRO A 45 6.74 2.41 5.05
N LEU A 46 5.70 2.57 4.24
CA LEU A 46 5.20 1.50 3.38
C LEU A 46 6.08 1.43 2.13
N GLU A 47 6.71 0.28 1.90
CA GLU A 47 7.50 0.02 0.70
C GLU A 47 6.72 -0.86 -0.28
N LEU A 48 6.61 -0.39 -1.53
CA LEU A 48 5.90 -1.08 -2.60
C LEU A 48 6.78 -1.17 -3.83
N LYS A 49 7.01 -2.38 -4.32
CA LYS A 49 7.72 -2.61 -5.57
C LYS A 49 6.71 -2.82 -6.69
N LEU A 50 6.69 -1.91 -7.65
CA LEU A 50 5.84 -1.98 -8.83
C LEU A 50 6.70 -2.30 -10.04
N GLY A 51 6.21 -3.19 -10.91
CA GLY A 51 6.75 -3.45 -12.23
C GLY A 51 6.55 -2.25 -13.19
N PRO A 52 7.11 -2.31 -14.40
CA PRO A 52 6.95 -1.27 -15.42
C PRO A 52 5.47 -1.02 -15.71
N TRP A 53 5.05 0.26 -15.73
CA TRP A 53 3.67 0.67 -16.07
C TRP A 53 2.58 0.13 -15.15
N GLU A 54 2.96 -0.47 -14.01
CA GLU A 54 2.01 -1.04 -13.06
C GLU A 54 1.34 0.05 -12.24
N VAL A 55 0.07 -0.20 -11.89
CA VAL A 55 -0.70 0.63 -10.97
C VAL A 55 -1.07 -0.21 -9.76
N PHE A 56 -0.80 0.33 -8.57
CA PHE A 56 -1.18 -0.27 -7.31
C PHE A 56 -2.19 0.63 -6.59
N ALA A 57 -3.25 0.05 -6.04
CA ALA A 57 -4.28 0.79 -5.33
C ALA A 57 -4.36 0.32 -3.89
N VAL A 58 -3.95 1.17 -2.95
CA VAL A 58 -4.02 0.88 -1.52
C VAL A 58 -5.35 1.33 -0.97
N LYS A 59 -6.19 0.37 -0.56
CA LYS A 59 -7.43 0.61 0.19
C LYS A 59 -7.12 0.64 1.68
N LEU A 60 -7.50 1.73 2.34
CA LEU A 60 -7.46 1.84 3.79
C LEU A 60 -8.75 1.28 4.39
N SER A 61 -8.64 0.27 5.25
CA SER A 61 -9.76 -0.22 6.05
C SER A 61 -9.47 -0.10 7.55
N ALA A 62 -10.47 0.33 8.32
CA ALA A 62 -10.42 0.39 9.79
C ALA A 62 -10.64 -0.98 10.44
N ALA A 63 -10.55 -2.07 9.68
CA ALA A 63 -10.77 -3.40 10.21
C ALA A 63 -9.60 -3.77 11.12
N PRO A 64 -9.86 -4.22 12.36
CA PRO A 64 -8.80 -4.69 13.25
C PRO A 64 -8.07 -5.83 12.56
N VAL A 65 -6.74 -5.78 12.57
CA VAL A 65 -5.91 -6.96 12.27
C VAL A 65 -6.22 -7.96 13.38
N SER A 66 -7.08 -8.95 13.09
CA SER A 66 -7.40 -9.99 14.06
C SER A 66 -6.11 -10.74 14.37
N LYS A 67 -5.76 -10.79 15.67
CA LYS A 67 -4.59 -11.51 16.18
C LYS A 67 -4.71 -13.00 15.93
#